data_AF-A0A1X1D6W9-F1
#
_entry.id   AF-A0A1X1D6W9-F1
#
_cell.length_a   1.000
_cell.length_b   1.000
_cell.length_c   1.000
_cell.angle_alpha   90.00
_cell.angle_beta   90.00
_cell.angle_gamma   90.00
#
_symmetry.space_group_name_H-M   'P 1'
#
loop_
_entity.id
_entity.type
_entity.pdbx_description
1 polymer ?
#
loop_
_entity_poly.entity_id
_entity_poly.type
_entity_poly.pdbx_seq_one_letter_code
_entity_poly.pdbx_strand_id
1 'polypeptide(L)'
;MKKHYAERDLLEMDRAGNFYGNHVMAMTAEQLHSKSDIAAELGWRDMQIAALQQNRDALAAENAALKAGPQGFFAYGGDCGYEEFKTADEARKFANEEIAYYREQACDGWSDEVGGVVWGIVMQRATMTGLRAVEEGDNCAEGFTEWCDYTLLPNVETPAADAILNTVRAEGVEMLAENHQRIVDTLDGDSLFGDGERRHAAIAAAAVHFAGQLRADAAKDGV
;
A
#
# COMPACT_ATOMS: atom_id res chain seq x y z
N MET A 1 34.00 -29.67 -0.57
CA MET A 1 33.64 -28.34 -0.03
C MET A 1 32.38 -27.87 -0.75
N LYS A 2 31.27 -27.64 -0.04
CA LYS A 2 30.00 -27.21 -0.65
C LYS A 2 30.10 -25.70 -0.93
N LYS A 3 29.85 -25.27 -2.17
CA LYS A 3 29.77 -23.83 -2.49
C LYS A 3 28.46 -23.28 -1.90
N HIS A 4 28.54 -22.10 -1.29
CA HIS A 4 27.35 -21.39 -0.78
C HIS A 4 26.55 -20.72 -1.92
N TYR A 5 27.21 -20.33 -3.01
CA TYR A 5 26.58 -19.67 -4.16
C TYR A 5 26.62 -20.57 -5.39
N ALA A 6 25.50 -20.60 -6.12
CA ALA A 6 25.42 -21.23 -7.42
C ALA A 6 26.03 -20.31 -8.49
N GLU A 7 26.47 -20.93 -9.60
CA GLU A 7 26.97 -20.19 -10.76
C GLU A 7 25.87 -19.27 -11.33
N ARG A 8 26.29 -18.15 -11.90
CA ARG A 8 25.41 -17.08 -12.39
C ARG A 8 25.71 -16.81 -13.86
N ASP A 9 24.66 -16.68 -14.67
CA ASP A 9 24.79 -16.27 -16.06
C ASP A 9 24.92 -14.74 -16.13
N LEU A 10 26.15 -14.27 -16.32
CA LEU A 10 26.46 -12.84 -16.40
C LEU A 10 25.82 -12.20 -17.65
N LEU A 11 25.70 -12.95 -18.74
CA LEU A 11 25.14 -12.45 -20.00
C LEU A 11 23.63 -12.28 -19.87
N GLU A 12 22.95 -13.16 -19.14
CA GLU A 12 21.52 -13.00 -18.82
C GLU A 12 21.28 -11.77 -17.93
N MET A 13 22.10 -11.59 -16.88
CA MET A 13 22.05 -10.40 -16.01
C MET A 13 22.20 -9.10 -16.81
N ASP A 14 23.11 -9.07 -17.78
CA ASP A 14 23.31 -7.87 -18.58
C ASP A 14 22.21 -7.65 -19.61
N ARG A 15 21.60 -8.71 -20.17
CA ARG A 15 20.40 -8.58 -21.00
C ARG A 15 19.19 -8.08 -20.22
N ALA A 16 19.04 -8.49 -18.96
CA ALA A 16 17.89 -8.12 -18.14
C ALA A 16 17.93 -6.65 -17.69
N GLY A 17 19.12 -6.07 -17.55
CA GLY A 17 19.24 -4.68 -17.09
C GLY A 17 20.67 -4.17 -16.92
N ASN A 18 21.64 -4.77 -17.61
CA ASN A 18 23.07 -4.46 -17.47
C ASN A 18 23.59 -4.60 -16.01
N PHE A 19 23.03 -5.52 -15.23
CA PHE A 19 23.30 -5.60 -13.78
C PHE A 19 24.77 -5.91 -13.45
N TYR A 20 25.40 -6.82 -14.20
CA TYR A 20 26.80 -7.17 -13.99
C TYR A 20 27.70 -6.02 -14.45
N GLY A 21 27.47 -5.49 -15.65
CA GLY A 21 28.21 -4.36 -16.20
C GLY A 21 28.15 -3.12 -15.30
N ASN A 22 26.95 -2.74 -14.84
CA ASN A 22 26.77 -1.60 -13.93
C ASN A 22 27.55 -1.79 -12.63
N HIS A 23 27.56 -3.01 -12.07
CA HIS A 23 28.28 -3.28 -10.83
C HIS A 23 29.79 -3.20 -11.01
N VAL A 24 30.34 -3.76 -12.10
CA VAL A 24 31.76 -3.66 -12.42
C VAL A 24 32.18 -2.19 -12.59
N MET A 25 31.36 -1.39 -13.26
CA MET A 25 31.63 0.04 -13.45
C MET A 25 31.62 0.80 -12.12
N ALA A 26 30.63 0.57 -11.26
CA ALA A 26 30.54 1.19 -9.93
C ALA A 26 31.74 0.80 -9.04
N MET A 27 32.07 -0.48 -8.97
CA MET A 27 33.23 -0.97 -8.20
C MET A 27 34.55 -0.35 -8.69
N THR A 28 34.69 -0.17 -10.00
CA THR A 28 35.88 0.46 -10.59
C THR A 28 35.94 1.95 -10.25
N ALA A 29 34.81 2.66 -10.34
CA ALA A 29 34.72 4.09 -10.04
C ALA A 29 34.99 4.38 -8.56
N GLU A 30 34.44 3.57 -7.66
CA GLU A 30 34.54 3.72 -6.20
C GLU A 30 35.80 3.06 -5.61
N GLN A 31 36.62 2.44 -6.45
CA GLN A 31 37.83 1.73 -6.04
C GLN A 31 37.58 0.60 -5.02
N LEU A 32 36.44 -0.07 -5.11
CA LEU A 32 36.04 -1.21 -4.26
C LEU A 32 36.81 -2.47 -4.66
N HIS A 33 38.10 -2.51 -4.33
CA HIS A 33 39.01 -3.59 -4.74
C HIS A 33 39.32 -4.60 -3.63
N SER A 34 38.97 -4.28 -2.38
CA SER A 34 39.21 -5.18 -1.26
C SER A 34 38.03 -6.13 -1.05
N LYS A 35 38.34 -7.35 -0.58
CA LYS A 35 37.30 -8.34 -0.25
C LYS A 35 36.36 -7.86 0.85
N SER A 36 36.86 -7.06 1.79
CA SER A 36 36.04 -6.50 2.87
C SER A 36 35.05 -5.47 2.35
N ASP A 37 35.46 -4.58 1.44
CA ASP A 37 34.58 -3.52 0.94
C ASP A 37 33.49 -4.11 0.05
N ILE A 38 33.83 -5.08 -0.80
CA ILE A 38 32.86 -5.81 -1.63
C ILE A 38 31.88 -6.59 -0.74
N ALA A 39 32.36 -7.25 0.32
CA ALA A 39 31.48 -7.99 1.23
C ALA A 39 30.54 -7.07 2.02
N ALA A 40 31.00 -5.87 2.40
CA ALA A 40 30.17 -4.87 3.07
C ALA A 40 29.04 -4.38 2.16
N GLU A 41 29.35 -4.03 0.92
CA GLU A 41 28.36 -3.61 -0.07
C GLU A 41 27.35 -4.71 -0.39
N LEU A 42 27.80 -5.95 -0.58
CA LEU A 42 26.91 -7.10 -0.80
C LEU A 42 26.01 -7.35 0.41
N GLY A 43 26.56 -7.28 1.63
CA GLY A 43 25.79 -7.42 2.86
C GLY A 43 24.74 -6.32 3.04
N TRP A 44 25.08 -5.08 2.69
CA TRP A 44 24.14 -3.96 2.70
C TRP A 44 23.01 -4.18 1.68
N ARG A 45 23.32 -4.64 0.46
CA ARG A 45 22.30 -4.98 -0.54
C ARG A 45 21.41 -6.12 -0.09
N ASP A 46 21.96 -7.17 0.49
CA ASP A 46 21.18 -8.29 1.01
C ASP A 46 20.20 -7.82 2.10
N MET A 47 20.63 -6.89 2.97
CA MET A 47 19.77 -6.26 3.96
C MET A 47 18.63 -5.45 3.31
N GLN A 48 18.93 -4.66 2.27
CA GLN A 48 17.90 -3.90 1.53
C GLN A 48 16.92 -4.82 0.79
N ILE A 49 17.43 -5.88 0.15
CA ILE A 49 16.61 -6.87 -0.55
C ILE A 49 15.68 -7.58 0.44
N ALA A 50 16.17 -7.94 1.62
CA ALA A 50 15.35 -8.55 2.66
C ALA A 50 14.21 -7.61 3.12
N ALA A 51 14.50 -6.32 3.33
CA ALA A 51 13.48 -5.33 3.67
C ALA A 51 12.42 -5.16 2.56
N LEU A 52 12.85 -5.07 1.29
CA LEU A 52 11.94 -4.98 0.15
C LEU A 52 11.07 -6.23 0.00
N GLN A 53 11.64 -7.41 0.21
CA GLN A 53 10.89 -8.68 0.20
C GLN A 53 9.84 -8.72 1.30
N GLN A 54 10.18 -8.27 2.51
CA GLN A 54 9.24 -8.17 3.63
C GLN A 54 8.06 -7.23 3.30
N ASN A 55 8.35 -6.04 2.75
CA ASN A 55 7.32 -5.08 2.34
C ASN A 55 6.40 -5.64 1.26
N ARG A 56 6.98 -6.32 0.25
CA ARG A 56 6.22 -7.01 -0.79
C ARG A 56 5.29 -8.06 -0.21
N ASP A 57 5.78 -8.87 0.72
CA ASP A 57 5.01 -9.97 1.30
C ASP A 57 3.87 -9.44 2.19
N ALA A 58 4.12 -8.35 2.95
CA ALA A 58 3.09 -7.65 3.72
C ALA A 58 1.98 -7.09 2.81
N LEU A 59 2.35 -6.38 1.74
CA LEU A 59 1.39 -5.87 0.76
C LEU A 59 0.62 -7.00 0.06
N ALA A 60 1.28 -8.12 -0.25
CA ALA A 60 0.62 -9.26 -0.88
C ALA A 60 -0.41 -9.89 0.06
N ALA A 61 -0.10 -10.00 1.36
CA ALA A 61 -1.01 -10.49 2.39
C ALA A 61 -2.21 -9.55 2.57
N GLU A 62 -1.98 -8.25 2.67
CA GLU A 62 -3.05 -7.25 2.78
C GLU A 62 -3.96 -7.27 1.54
N ASN A 63 -3.39 -7.28 0.34
CA ASN A 63 -4.17 -7.38 -0.90
C ASN A 63 -4.99 -8.68 -0.97
N ALA A 64 -4.44 -9.80 -0.47
CA ALA A 64 -5.18 -11.05 -0.39
C ALA A 64 -6.36 -10.94 0.59
N ALA A 65 -6.17 -10.30 1.74
CA ALA A 65 -7.23 -10.06 2.72
C ALA A 65 -8.34 -9.15 2.17
N LEU A 66 -7.99 -8.07 1.48
CA LEU A 66 -8.96 -7.19 0.82
C LEU A 66 -9.76 -7.95 -0.26
N LYS A 67 -9.08 -8.77 -1.07
CA LYS A 67 -9.72 -9.59 -2.11
C LYS A 67 -10.57 -10.74 -1.56
N ALA A 68 -10.34 -11.14 -0.31
CA ALA A 68 -11.16 -12.12 0.37
C ALA A 68 -12.54 -11.57 0.75
N GLY A 69 -12.78 -10.27 0.57
CA GLY A 69 -14.08 -9.65 0.81
C GLY A 69 -14.44 -9.61 2.29
N PRO A 70 -13.79 -8.75 3.09
CA PRO A 70 -14.02 -8.71 4.53
C PRO A 70 -15.49 -8.44 4.91
N GLN A 71 -16.25 -7.74 4.06
CA GLN A 71 -17.68 -7.49 4.25
C GLN A 71 -18.59 -8.36 3.36
N GLY A 72 -18.01 -9.36 2.70
CA GLY A 72 -18.66 -10.27 1.75
C GLY A 72 -18.49 -9.86 0.29
N PHE A 73 -19.28 -10.51 -0.55
CA PHE A 73 -19.35 -10.31 -1.99
C PHE A 73 -20.79 -9.96 -2.38
N PHE A 74 -20.96 -9.35 -3.54
CA PHE A 74 -22.28 -9.10 -4.09
C PHE A 74 -22.35 -9.53 -5.55
N ALA A 75 -23.56 -9.77 -6.04
CA ALA A 75 -23.86 -9.78 -7.46
C ALA A 75 -25.12 -8.94 -7.71
N TYR A 76 -25.20 -8.39 -8.92
CA TYR A 76 -26.37 -7.68 -9.39
C TYR A 76 -26.80 -8.29 -10.72
N GLY A 77 -28.07 -8.70 -10.81
CA GLY A 77 -28.75 -9.12 -12.03
C GLY A 77 -29.88 -8.15 -12.37
N GLY A 78 -30.23 -8.02 -13.65
CA GLY A 78 -31.31 -7.12 -14.09
C GLY A 78 -32.66 -7.50 -13.48
N ASP A 79 -32.95 -8.81 -13.39
CA ASP A 79 -34.21 -9.34 -12.89
C ASP A 79 -34.18 -9.64 -11.38
N CYS A 80 -33.03 -10.06 -10.85
CA CYS A 80 -32.88 -10.44 -9.44
C CYS A 80 -32.45 -9.28 -8.51
N GLY A 81 -31.92 -8.19 -9.07
CA GLY A 81 -31.39 -7.07 -8.30
C GLY A 81 -30.10 -7.40 -7.54
N TYR A 82 -29.88 -6.71 -6.42
CA TYR A 82 -28.68 -6.86 -5.58
C TYR A 82 -28.81 -8.04 -4.61
N GLU A 83 -27.85 -8.96 -4.67
CA GLU A 83 -27.73 -10.10 -3.76
C GLU A 83 -26.33 -10.21 -3.16
N GLU A 84 -26.24 -10.74 -1.95
CA GLU A 84 -24.99 -10.87 -1.20
C GLU A 84 -24.58 -12.33 -0.98
N PHE A 85 -23.28 -12.57 -1.04
CA PHE A 85 -22.68 -13.88 -0.96
C PHE A 85 -21.51 -13.90 0.01
N LYS A 86 -21.27 -15.06 0.62
CA LYS A 86 -20.14 -15.24 1.54
C LYS A 86 -18.82 -15.45 0.79
N THR A 87 -18.90 -15.93 -0.45
CA THR A 87 -17.72 -16.26 -1.25
C THR A 87 -17.77 -15.64 -2.64
N ALA A 88 -16.58 -15.37 -3.19
CA ALA A 88 -16.42 -14.91 -4.56
C ALA A 88 -16.97 -15.92 -5.59
N ASP A 89 -16.90 -17.22 -5.29
CA ASP A 89 -17.36 -18.27 -6.18
C ASP A 89 -18.89 -18.28 -6.29
N GLU A 90 -19.60 -18.09 -5.19
CA GLU A 90 -21.06 -17.99 -5.18
C GLU A 90 -21.55 -16.75 -5.95
N ALA A 91 -20.97 -15.57 -5.69
CA ALA A 91 -21.31 -14.34 -6.40
C ALA A 91 -21.04 -14.45 -7.92
N ARG A 92 -19.90 -15.05 -8.30
CA ARG A 92 -19.58 -15.32 -9.70
C ARG A 92 -20.54 -16.31 -10.33
N LYS A 93 -20.88 -17.38 -9.62
CA LYS A 93 -21.79 -18.39 -10.12
C LYS A 93 -23.16 -17.78 -10.40
N PHE A 94 -23.69 -17.00 -9.47
CA PHE A 94 -24.94 -16.27 -9.63
C PHE A 94 -24.92 -15.38 -10.88
N ALA A 95 -23.90 -14.53 -11.03
CA ALA A 95 -23.76 -13.66 -12.21
C ALA A 95 -23.67 -14.47 -13.52
N ASN A 96 -22.99 -15.62 -13.51
CA ASN A 96 -22.90 -16.49 -14.69
C ASN A 96 -24.22 -17.18 -15.04
N GLU A 97 -25.02 -17.54 -14.03
CA GLU A 97 -26.36 -18.11 -14.21
C GLU A 97 -27.31 -17.07 -14.85
N GLU A 98 -27.26 -15.82 -14.39
CA GLU A 98 -28.01 -14.71 -14.99
C GLU A 98 -27.58 -14.45 -16.46
N ILE A 99 -26.27 -14.41 -16.72
CA ILE A 99 -25.74 -14.30 -18.09
C ILE A 99 -26.19 -15.49 -18.96
N ALA A 100 -26.27 -16.70 -18.39
CA ALA A 100 -26.76 -17.87 -19.11
C ALA A 100 -28.25 -17.74 -19.46
N TYR A 101 -29.06 -17.23 -18.56
CA TYR A 101 -30.46 -16.92 -18.83
C TYR A 101 -30.61 -15.93 -20.00
N TYR A 102 -29.88 -14.82 -19.98
CA TYR A 102 -29.88 -13.86 -21.12
C TYR A 102 -29.40 -14.49 -22.43
N ARG A 103 -28.42 -15.40 -22.37
CA ARG A 103 -27.89 -16.11 -23.55
C ARG A 103 -28.94 -17.04 -24.17
N GLU A 104 -29.77 -17.70 -23.37
CA GLU A 104 -30.85 -18.57 -23.86
C GLU A 104 -31.97 -17.79 -24.54
N GLN A 105 -32.21 -16.56 -24.10
CA GLN A 105 -33.23 -15.66 -24.65
C GLN A 105 -32.72 -14.78 -25.81
N ALA A 106 -31.44 -14.87 -26.15
CA ALA A 106 -30.83 -14.07 -27.20
C ALA A 106 -31.27 -14.57 -28.59
N CYS A 107 -32.26 -13.92 -29.21
CA CYS A 107 -32.71 -14.24 -30.58
C CYS A 107 -31.85 -13.53 -31.66
N ASP A 108 -31.97 -12.20 -31.78
CA ASP A 108 -31.26 -11.39 -32.78
C ASP A 108 -30.07 -10.60 -32.20
N GLY A 109 -29.70 -10.90 -30.95
CA GLY A 109 -28.67 -10.19 -30.21
C GLY A 109 -28.82 -10.37 -28.70
N TRP A 110 -27.86 -9.84 -27.96
CA TRP A 110 -27.92 -9.79 -26.49
C TRP A 110 -28.84 -8.66 -26.04
N SER A 111 -29.54 -8.84 -24.91
CA SER A 111 -30.20 -7.73 -24.23
C SER A 111 -29.16 -6.71 -23.76
N ASP A 112 -29.47 -5.42 -23.86
CA ASP A 112 -28.63 -4.34 -23.33
C ASP A 112 -28.44 -4.46 -21.80
N GLU A 113 -29.37 -5.13 -21.12
CA GLU A 113 -29.33 -5.37 -19.67
C GLU A 113 -28.22 -6.34 -19.24
N VAL A 114 -27.71 -7.17 -20.15
CA VAL A 114 -26.62 -8.11 -19.81
C VAL A 114 -25.37 -7.35 -19.32
N GLY A 115 -25.15 -6.13 -19.83
CA GLY A 115 -24.03 -5.28 -19.40
C GLY A 115 -24.15 -4.80 -17.95
N GLY A 116 -25.35 -4.88 -17.37
CA GLY A 116 -25.61 -4.60 -15.97
C GLY A 116 -25.30 -5.77 -15.04
N VAL A 117 -25.13 -6.99 -15.57
CA VAL A 117 -24.82 -8.16 -14.73
C VAL A 117 -23.39 -8.06 -14.21
N VAL A 118 -23.25 -7.82 -12.91
CA VAL A 118 -21.95 -7.63 -12.26
C VAL A 118 -21.85 -8.44 -10.99
N TRP A 119 -20.63 -8.73 -10.58
CA TRP A 119 -20.34 -9.21 -9.23
C TRP A 119 -19.12 -8.47 -8.70
N GLY A 120 -19.00 -8.40 -7.38
CA GLY A 120 -17.92 -7.64 -6.76
C GLY A 120 -17.71 -7.94 -5.30
N ILE A 121 -16.77 -7.20 -4.73
CA ILE A 121 -16.37 -7.28 -3.33
C ILE A 121 -17.03 -6.13 -2.58
N VAL A 122 -17.62 -6.42 -1.43
CA VAL A 122 -18.11 -5.38 -0.53
C VAL A 122 -16.92 -4.91 0.30
N MET A 123 -16.49 -3.68 0.04
CA MET A 123 -15.38 -3.07 0.80
C MET A 123 -15.88 -2.54 2.15
N GLN A 124 -17.07 -1.95 2.18
CA GLN A 124 -17.64 -1.33 3.38
C GLN A 124 -19.15 -1.47 3.40
N ARG A 125 -19.73 -1.37 4.60
CA ARG A 125 -21.17 -1.48 4.84
C ARG A 125 -21.60 -0.47 5.90
N ALA A 126 -22.77 0.12 5.70
CA ALA A 126 -23.40 0.92 6.74
C ALA A 126 -23.65 0.05 7.98
N THR A 127 -23.30 0.56 9.15
CA THR A 127 -23.46 -0.15 10.42
C THR A 127 -24.42 0.63 11.31
N MET A 128 -25.28 -0.10 12.02
CA MET A 128 -26.17 0.47 13.02
C MET A 128 -25.35 1.06 14.17
N THR A 129 -25.65 2.29 14.55
CA THR A 129 -24.97 3.04 15.60
C THR A 129 -25.96 3.79 16.47
N GLY A 130 -25.55 4.12 17.69
CA GLY A 130 -26.35 4.97 18.57
C GLY A 130 -27.70 4.38 18.96
N LEU A 131 -27.81 3.05 19.07
CA LEU A 131 -29.04 2.40 19.53
C LEU A 131 -29.41 2.91 20.93
N ARG A 132 -30.57 3.56 21.05
CA ARG A 132 -31.10 4.14 22.28
C ARG A 132 -32.62 4.12 22.30
N ALA A 133 -33.22 4.52 23.43
CA ALA A 133 -34.67 4.73 23.50
C ALA A 133 -35.10 5.95 22.68
N VAL A 134 -36.34 5.91 22.16
CA VAL A 134 -36.96 7.04 21.45
C VAL A 134 -37.19 8.22 22.40
N GLU A 135 -36.82 9.42 21.96
CA GLU A 135 -36.97 10.68 22.68
C GLU A 135 -37.91 11.65 21.92
N GLU A 136 -38.42 12.66 22.64
CA GLU A 136 -39.31 13.67 22.06
C GLU A 136 -38.56 14.50 21.00
N GLY A 137 -38.98 14.40 19.74
CA GLY A 137 -38.34 15.04 18.59
C GLY A 137 -37.66 14.08 17.62
N ASP A 138 -37.54 12.80 17.95
CA ASP A 138 -37.09 11.78 17.00
C ASP A 138 -38.11 11.56 15.88
N ASN A 139 -37.64 11.43 14.64
CA ASN A 139 -38.49 11.09 13.50
C ASN A 139 -38.84 9.60 13.52
N CYS A 140 -39.63 9.19 14.51
CA CYS A 140 -39.99 7.82 14.77
C CYS A 140 -41.52 7.70 14.80
N ALA A 141 -42.06 6.70 14.10
CA ALA A 141 -43.50 6.45 14.10
C ALA A 141 -44.00 6.00 15.48
N GLU A 142 -45.29 6.19 15.75
CA GLU A 142 -45.91 5.73 16.99
C GLU A 142 -45.79 4.20 17.13
N GLY A 143 -45.42 3.74 18.33
CA GLY A 143 -45.29 2.31 18.66
C GLY A 143 -43.87 1.75 18.60
N PHE A 144 -42.89 2.52 18.13
CA PHE A 144 -41.48 2.18 18.21
C PHE A 144 -40.85 2.72 19.49
N THR A 145 -40.05 1.90 20.16
CA THR A 145 -39.44 2.22 21.46
C THR A 145 -37.93 2.45 21.38
N GLU A 146 -37.32 2.08 20.26
CA GLU A 146 -35.88 2.14 20.03
C GLU A 146 -35.59 2.97 18.78
N TRP A 147 -34.53 3.76 18.85
CA TRP A 147 -34.03 4.62 17.80
C TRP A 147 -32.55 4.33 17.56
N CYS A 148 -32.13 4.31 16.30
CA CYS A 148 -30.73 4.16 15.91
C CYS A 148 -30.45 4.94 14.62
N ASP A 149 -29.18 5.19 14.36
CA ASP A 149 -28.69 5.75 13.09
C ASP A 149 -27.86 4.71 12.34
N TYR A 150 -27.72 4.86 11.03
CA TYR A 150 -26.83 4.05 10.19
C TYR A 150 -25.76 4.94 9.60
N THR A 151 -24.51 4.64 9.93
CA THR A 151 -23.35 5.36 9.37
C THR A 151 -22.42 4.40 8.63
N LEU A 152 -21.78 4.90 7.58
CA LEU A 152 -20.69 4.19 6.94
C LEU A 152 -19.46 4.36 7.85
N LEU A 153 -19.03 3.26 8.48
CA LEU A 153 -17.83 3.26 9.32
C LEU A 153 -16.58 3.65 8.50
N PRO A 154 -15.47 4.03 9.16
CA PRO A 154 -14.25 4.48 8.49
C PRO A 154 -13.75 3.49 7.42
N ASN A 155 -12.94 4.02 6.49
CA ASN A 155 -12.29 3.24 5.43
C ASN A 155 -11.62 1.99 5.96
N VAL A 156 -11.63 0.93 5.14
CA VAL A 156 -10.87 -0.29 5.42
C VAL A 156 -9.42 0.10 5.63
N GLU A 157 -8.87 -0.28 6.79
CA GLU A 157 -7.48 0.01 7.13
C GLU A 157 -6.54 -0.77 6.20
N THR A 158 -5.48 -0.11 5.76
CA THR A 158 -4.43 -0.68 4.92
C THR A 158 -3.05 -0.45 5.56
N PRO A 159 -2.80 -1.06 6.73
CA PRO A 159 -1.61 -0.79 7.53
C PRO A 159 -0.30 -1.07 6.80
N ALA A 160 -0.26 -2.09 5.92
CA ALA A 160 0.96 -2.38 5.15
C ALA A 160 1.24 -1.29 4.11
N ALA A 161 0.20 -0.81 3.43
CA ALA A 161 0.33 0.33 2.52
C ALA A 161 0.72 1.61 3.26
N ASP A 162 0.12 1.87 4.43
CA ASP A 162 0.40 3.05 5.24
C ASP A 162 1.84 3.04 5.80
N ALA A 163 2.33 1.89 6.27
CA ALA A 163 3.72 1.74 6.73
C ALA A 163 4.74 2.04 5.61
N ILE A 164 4.46 1.60 4.38
CA ILE A 164 5.32 1.88 3.23
C ILE A 164 5.26 3.36 2.86
N LEU A 165 4.08 3.97 2.84
CA LEU A 165 3.95 5.41 2.58
C LEU A 165 4.67 6.24 3.64
N ASN A 166 4.62 5.84 4.91
CA ASN A 166 5.36 6.50 5.98
C ASN A 166 6.88 6.35 5.82
N THR A 167 7.34 5.19 5.36
CA THR A 167 8.76 4.99 5.00
C THR A 167 9.19 5.92 3.87
N VAL A 168 8.44 6.00 2.77
CA VAL A 168 8.73 6.89 1.64
C VAL A 168 8.69 8.37 2.06
N ARG A 169 7.72 8.75 2.90
CA ARG A 169 7.64 10.11 3.46
C ARG A 169 8.87 10.41 4.31
N ALA A 170 9.32 9.48 5.15
CA ALA A 170 10.51 9.64 5.98
C ALA A 170 11.77 9.83 5.11
N GLU A 171 11.94 9.01 4.07
CA GLU A 171 13.04 9.15 3.10
C GLU A 171 13.05 10.53 2.42
N GLY A 172 11.87 11.02 1.99
CA GLY A 172 11.75 12.36 1.42
C GLY A 172 12.14 13.48 2.40
N VAL A 173 11.82 13.32 3.69
CA VAL A 173 12.20 14.27 4.75
C VAL A 173 13.71 14.18 5.06
N GLU A 174 14.30 12.99 5.02
CA GLU A 174 15.74 12.78 5.17
C GLU A 174 16.53 13.46 4.03
N MET A 175 16.06 13.31 2.78
CA MET A 175 16.66 14.02 1.63
C MET A 175 16.61 15.55 1.80
N LEU A 176 15.53 16.08 2.37
CA LEU A 176 15.42 17.50 2.70
C LEU A 176 16.45 17.89 3.77
N ALA A 177 16.60 17.07 4.81
CA ALA A 177 17.57 17.30 5.87
C ALA A 177 19.01 17.33 5.33
N GLU A 178 19.38 16.35 4.50
CA GLU A 178 20.68 16.28 3.84
C GLU A 178 20.95 17.50 2.96
N ASN A 179 19.94 17.96 2.21
CA ASN A 179 20.09 19.16 1.40
C ASN A 179 20.37 20.41 2.25
N HIS A 180 19.66 20.57 3.38
CA HIS A 180 19.90 21.68 4.29
C HIS A 180 21.24 21.58 5.01
N GLN A 181 21.67 20.38 5.38
CA GLN A 181 23.00 20.15 5.94
C GLN A 181 24.09 20.52 4.93
N ARG A 182 23.94 20.16 3.66
CA ARG A 182 24.87 20.55 2.60
C ARG A 182 24.99 22.07 2.46
N ILE A 183 23.88 22.81 2.63
CA ILE A 183 23.91 24.28 2.62
C ILE A 183 24.70 24.82 3.81
N VAL A 184 24.48 24.27 5.02
CA VAL A 184 25.26 24.62 6.22
C VAL A 184 26.75 24.41 5.97
N ASP A 185 27.12 23.24 5.46
CA ASP A 185 28.52 22.88 5.18
C ASP A 185 29.14 23.78 4.11
N THR A 186 28.34 24.27 3.16
CA THR A 186 28.79 25.21 2.11
C THR A 186 28.96 26.64 2.62
N LEU A 187 28.14 27.05 3.59
CA LEU A 187 28.20 28.40 4.13
C LEU A 187 29.47 28.61 4.95
N ASP A 188 29.99 27.60 5.67
CA ASP A 188 31.25 27.67 6.42
C ASP A 188 31.43 28.96 7.26
N GLY A 189 30.35 29.44 7.89
CA GLY A 189 30.31 30.72 8.62
C GLY A 189 30.14 31.99 7.76
N ASP A 190 30.26 31.89 6.43
CA ASP A 190 30.07 32.98 5.45
C ASP A 190 28.60 33.11 5.02
N SER A 191 27.75 33.51 5.98
CA SER A 191 26.35 33.81 5.69
C SER A 191 26.19 35.26 5.23
N LEU A 192 25.94 35.45 3.92
CA LEU A 192 25.46 36.72 3.32
C LEU A 192 24.22 37.30 4.04
N PHE A 193 23.50 36.47 4.82
CA PHE A 193 22.32 36.81 5.58
C PHE A 193 22.44 36.55 7.10
N GLY A 194 23.61 36.67 7.74
CA GLY A 194 23.80 36.77 9.21
C GLY A 194 23.32 35.62 10.14
N ASP A 195 22.34 34.81 9.74
CA ASP A 195 21.68 33.74 10.49
C ASP A 195 21.27 32.56 9.56
N GLY A 196 21.73 32.57 8.30
CA GLY A 196 21.36 31.55 7.31
C GLY A 196 21.82 30.15 7.69
N GLU A 197 23.05 30.03 8.20
CA GLU A 197 23.61 28.76 8.66
C GLU A 197 22.78 28.16 9.81
N ARG A 198 22.50 28.96 10.84
CA ARG A 198 21.71 28.54 12.00
C ARG A 198 20.30 28.07 11.63
N ARG A 199 19.64 28.77 10.70
CA ARG A 199 18.30 28.42 10.23
C ARG A 199 18.31 27.11 9.44
N HIS A 200 19.27 26.92 8.54
CA HIS A 200 19.39 25.68 7.79
C HIS A 200 19.74 24.49 8.69
N ALA A 201 20.62 24.68 9.68
CA ALA A 201 20.92 23.66 10.69
C ALA A 201 19.68 23.29 11.52
N ALA A 202 18.87 24.28 11.92
CA ALA A 202 17.63 24.04 12.64
C ALA A 202 16.61 23.26 11.79
N ILE A 203 16.49 23.56 10.50
CA ILE A 203 15.62 22.83 9.57
C ILE A 203 16.11 21.39 9.41
N ALA A 204 17.41 21.18 9.19
CA ALA A 204 17.98 19.84 9.06
C ALA A 204 17.71 18.98 10.30
N ALA A 205 17.95 19.53 11.50
CA ALA A 205 17.69 18.83 12.76
C ALA A 205 16.19 18.51 12.96
N ALA A 206 15.31 19.46 12.66
CA ALA A 206 13.86 19.25 12.76
C ALA A 206 13.37 18.20 11.76
N ALA A 207 13.90 18.20 10.54
CA ALA A 207 13.59 17.21 9.52
C ALA A 207 14.05 15.81 9.93
N VAL A 208 15.28 15.65 10.44
CA VAL A 208 15.76 14.35 10.96
C VAL A 208 14.86 13.83 12.09
N HIS A 209 14.47 14.69 13.02
CA HIS A 209 13.56 14.29 14.10
C HIS A 209 12.19 13.83 13.56
N PHE A 210 11.60 14.59 12.63
CA PHE A 210 10.30 14.26 12.04
C PHE A 210 10.34 12.96 11.22
N ALA A 211 11.40 12.73 10.44
CA ALA A 211 11.60 11.46 9.73
C ALA A 211 11.66 10.28 10.72
N GLY A 212 12.34 10.45 11.86
CA GLY A 212 12.35 9.45 12.93
C GLY A 212 10.96 9.14 13.49
N GLN A 213 10.10 10.14 13.63
CA GLN A 213 8.71 9.94 14.06
C GLN A 213 7.89 9.14 13.02
N LEU A 214 8.00 9.50 11.73
CA LEU A 214 7.33 8.78 10.65
C LEU A 214 7.73 7.29 10.61
N ARG A 215 9.01 6.98 10.82
CA ARG A 215 9.50 5.59 10.90
C ARG A 215 9.01 4.87 12.17
N ALA A 216 8.96 5.56 13.30
CA ALA A 216 8.44 5.00 14.55
C ALA A 216 6.95 4.67 14.48
N ASP A 217 6.17 5.49 13.77
CA ASP A 217 4.74 5.23 13.57
C ASP A 217 4.53 4.07 12.58
N ALA A 218 5.31 3.99 11.50
CA ALA A 218 5.32 2.83 10.61
C ALA A 218 5.63 1.49 11.32
N ALA A 219 6.46 1.53 12.37
CA ALA A 219 6.80 0.33 13.17
C ALA A 219 5.70 -0.10 14.16
N LYS A 220 4.77 0.80 14.52
CA LYS A 220 3.63 0.48 15.39
C LYS A 220 2.48 -0.17 14.62
N ASP A 221 2.30 0.22 13.36
CA ASP A 221 1.20 -0.25 12.51
C ASP A 221 1.53 -1.56 11.76
N GLY A 222 2.78 -2.03 11.84
CA GLY A 222 3.28 -3.25 11.19
C GLY A 222 3.33 -4.52 12.08
N VAL A 223 2.63 -4.55 13.22
CA VAL A 223 2.56 -5.71 14.14
C VAL A 223 1.18 -6.36 14.11
#